data_AF-A0A357D5D0-F1
#
_entry.id   AF-A0A357D5D0-F1
#
_cell.length_a   1.000
_cell.length_b   1.000
_cell.length_c   1.000
_cell.angle_alpha   90.00
_cell.angle_beta   90.00
_cell.angle_gamma   90.00
#
_symmetry.space_group_name_H-M   'P 1'
#
loop_
_entity.id
_entity.type
_entity.pdbx_description
1 polymer ?
#
loop_
_entity_poly.entity_id
_entity_poly.type
_entity_poly.pdbx_seq_one_letter_code
_entity_poly.pdbx_strand_id
1 'polypeptide(L)' 'EVAKVLASLAEFTEEGLEQTLRALAEKLQMKPGQIFMPVRVAVTGQTATPGLFQLLAALGKQKVIGRLKQASAVLAAQ' A
#
# COMPACT_ATOMS: atom_id res chain seq x y z
N GLU A 1 -7.99 5.79 -0.32
CA GLU A 1 -8.29 4.84 0.78
C GLU A 1 -7.06 4.14 1.36
N VAL A 2 -6.21 3.47 0.57
CA VAL A 2 -5.05 2.73 1.12
C VAL A 2 -4.17 3.56 2.07
N ALA A 3 -3.74 4.76 1.64
CA ALA A 3 -2.92 5.64 2.46
C ALA A 3 -3.56 6.05 3.79
N LYS A 4 -4.91 6.11 3.86
CA LYS A 4 -5.64 6.44 5.08
C LYS A 4 -5.61 5.26 6.06
N VAL A 5 -5.91 4.06 5.59
CA VAL A 5 -5.92 2.86 6.44
C VAL A 5 -4.51 2.57 6.98
N LEU A 6 -3.49 2.69 6.13
CA LEU A 6 -2.09 2.54 6.56
C LEU A 6 -1.65 3.62 7.56
N ALA A 7 -2.24 4.82 7.53
CA ALA A 7 -1.97 5.86 8.52
C ALA A 7 -2.51 5.52 9.91
N SER A 8 -3.62 4.77 9.99
CA SER A 8 -4.24 4.33 11.24
C SER A 8 -3.60 3.06 11.83
N LEU A 9 -2.73 2.38 11.08
CA LEU A 9 -2.06 1.16 11.54
C LEU A 9 -1.05 1.49 12.67
N ALA A 10 -1.19 0.83 13.82
CA ALA A 10 -0.31 1.05 14.97
C ALA A 10 1.11 0.52 14.72
N GLU A 11 1.22 -0.72 14.23
CA GLU A 11 2.49 -1.38 13.96
C GLU A 11 2.69 -1.60 12.46
N PHE A 12 3.78 -1.06 11.90
CA PHE A 12 4.06 -1.12 10.47
C PHE A 12 4.90 -2.36 10.10
N THR A 13 4.46 -3.53 10.55
CA THR A 13 5.08 -4.84 10.32
C THR A 13 4.53 -5.50 9.05
N GLU A 14 5.22 -6.52 8.53
CA GLU A 14 4.76 -7.23 7.33
C GLU A 14 3.37 -7.84 7.52
N GLU A 15 3.14 -8.51 8.66
CA GLU A 15 1.86 -9.13 8.99
C GLU A 15 0.75 -8.08 9.16
N GLY A 16 1.03 -6.99 9.88
CA GLY A 16 0.08 -5.90 10.08
C GLY A 16 -0.31 -5.24 8.75
N LEU A 17 0.65 -5.08 7.83
CA LEU A 17 0.40 -4.57 6.48
C LEU A 17 -0.45 -5.52 5.64
N GLU A 18 -0.13 -6.81 5.66
CA GLU A 18 -0.88 -7.83 4.92
C GLU A 18 -2.33 -7.89 5.38
N GLN A 19 -2.56 -8.05 6.69
CA GLN A 19 -3.90 -8.12 7.28
C GLN A 19 -4.70 -6.86 6.96
N THR A 20 -4.10 -5.69 7.13
CA THR A 20 -4.75 -4.39 6.87
C THR A 20 -5.15 -4.23 5.41
N LEU A 21 -4.26 -4.56 4.47
CA LEU A 21 -4.53 -4.41 3.04
C LEU A 21 -5.51 -5.48 2.53
N ARG A 22 -5.49 -6.70 3.10
CA ARG A 22 -6.51 -7.74 2.82
C ARG A 22 -7.88 -7.33 3.33
N ALA A 23 -7.98 -6.88 4.59
CA ALA A 23 -9.24 -6.39 5.16
C ALA A 23 -9.81 -5.21 4.36
N LEU A 24 -8.94 -4.32 3.84
CA LEU A 24 -9.37 -3.25 2.94
C LEU A 24 -9.89 -3.80 1.61
N ALA A 25 -9.23 -4.81 1.02
CA ALA A 25 -9.70 -5.45 -0.21
C ALA A 25 -11.08 -6.08 -0.01
N GLU A 26 -11.29 -6.80 1.10
CA GLU A 26 -12.60 -7.37 1.45
C GLU A 26 -13.67 -6.28 1.65
N LYS A 27 -13.35 -5.22 2.39
CA LYS A 27 -14.25 -4.07 2.60
C LYS A 27 -14.67 -3.40 1.29
N LEU A 28 -13.76 -3.33 0.31
CA LEU A 28 -14.02 -2.76 -1.01
C LEU A 28 -14.59 -3.78 -2.01
N GLN A 29 -14.81 -5.03 -1.57
CA GLN A 29 -15.24 -6.15 -2.43
C GLN A 29 -14.31 -6.36 -3.64
N MET A 30 -13.01 -6.11 -3.45
CA MET A 30 -11.97 -6.24 -4.47
C MET A 30 -11.08 -7.45 -4.18
N LYS A 31 -10.46 -7.98 -5.22
CA LYS A 31 -9.42 -9.00 -5.06
C LYS A 31 -8.16 -8.35 -4.47
N PRO A 32 -7.41 -9.04 -3.58
CA PRO A 32 -6.18 -8.49 -2.99
C PRO A 32 -5.18 -7.98 -4.04
N GLY A 33 -5.05 -8.70 -5.17
CA GLY A 33 -4.18 -8.28 -6.28
C GLY A 33 -4.53 -6.92 -6.89
N GLN A 34 -5.80 -6.50 -6.84
CA GLN A 34 -6.25 -5.19 -7.31
C GLN A 34 -5.82 -4.05 -6.39
N ILE A 35 -5.45 -4.35 -5.14
CA ILE A 35 -4.85 -3.37 -4.21
C ILE A 35 -3.33 -3.49 -4.21
N PHE A 36 -2.81 -4.73 -4.16
CA PHE A 36 -1.38 -4.97 -3.97
C PHE A 36 -0.54 -4.50 -5.16
N MET A 37 -1.02 -4.68 -6.39
CA MET A 37 -0.29 -4.22 -7.58
C MET A 37 -0.19 -2.69 -7.65
N PRO A 38 -1.29 -1.92 -7.50
CA PRO A 38 -1.18 -0.46 -7.43
C PRO A 38 -0.30 0.04 -6.29
N VAL A 39 -0.37 -0.57 -5.10
CA VAL A 39 0.49 -0.21 -3.97
C VAL A 39 1.95 -0.46 -4.29
N ARG A 40 2.27 -1.61 -4.90
CA ARG A 40 3.63 -1.93 -5.35
C ARG A 40 4.15 -0.86 -6.30
N VAL A 41 3.44 -0.61 -7.39
CA VAL A 41 3.85 0.36 -8.42
C VAL A 41 3.97 1.76 -7.83
N ALA A 42 3.01 2.19 -7.01
CA ALA A 42 3.04 3.51 -6.37
C ALA A 42 4.25 3.71 -5.44
N VAL A 43 4.72 2.63 -4.79
CA VAL A 43 5.83 2.72 -3.84
C VAL A 43 7.18 2.45 -4.49
N THR A 44 7.27 1.58 -5.50
CA THR A 44 8.55 1.12 -6.08
C THR A 44 8.77 1.59 -7.51
N GLY A 45 7.74 2.03 -8.22
CA GLY A 45 7.77 2.28 -9.66
C GLY A 45 7.89 0.99 -10.50
N GLN A 46 7.81 -0.19 -9.89
CA GLN A 46 8.04 -1.47 -10.53
C GLN A 46 6.83 -2.40 -10.38
N THR A 47 6.59 -3.23 -11.39
CA THR A 47 5.50 -4.23 -11.40
C THR A 47 5.88 -5.53 -10.70
N ALA A 48 7.17 -5.79 -10.48
CA ALA A 48 7.68 -6.98 -9.80
C ALA A 48 8.76 -6.60 -8.78
N THR A 49 8.65 -7.12 -7.55
CA THR A 49 9.64 -7.01 -6.47
C THR A 49 9.57 -8.26 -5.56
N PRO A 50 10.68 -8.68 -4.93
CA PRO A 50 10.61 -9.65 -3.85
C PRO A 50 9.80 -9.05 -2.68
N GLY A 51 8.85 -9.82 -2.14
CA GLY A 51 8.07 -9.50 -0.93
C GLY A 51 7.50 -8.07 -0.83
N LEU A 52 6.26 -7.84 -1.24
CA LEU A 52 5.63 -6.50 -1.13
C LEU A 52 5.66 -5.99 0.32
N PHE A 53 5.21 -6.79 1.27
CA PHE A 53 5.08 -6.36 2.67
C PHE A 53 6.44 -6.14 3.33
N GLN A 54 7.42 -7.01 3.08
CA GLN A 54 8.81 -6.82 3.49
C GLN A 54 9.36 -5.47 3.03
N LEU A 55 9.16 -5.13 1.76
CA LEU A 55 9.61 -3.86 1.21
C LEU A 55 8.91 -2.67 1.88
N LEU A 56 7.60 -2.75 2.10
CA LEU A 56 6.84 -1.70 2.75
C LEU A 56 7.27 -1.50 4.21
N ALA A 57 7.49 -2.58 4.95
CA ALA A 57 7.99 -2.56 6.32
C ALA A 57 9.40 -1.94 6.39
N ALA A 58 10.31 -2.35 5.49
CA ALA A 58 11.67 -1.81 5.41
C ALA A 58 11.73 -0.32 5.05
N LEU A 59 10.82 0.16 4.17
CA LEU A 59 10.74 1.59 3.83
C LEU A 59 10.15 2.44 4.95
N GLY A 60 9.30 1.86 5.78
CA GLY A 60 8.63 2.53 6.90
C GLY A 60 7.40 3.34 6.50
N LYS A 61 6.54 3.56 7.50
CA LYS A 61 5.20 4.14 7.39
C LYS A 61 5.15 5.48 6.66
N GLN A 62 5.95 6.44 7.08
CA GLN A 62 5.91 7.82 6.55
C GLN A 62 6.25 7.85 5.06
N LYS A 63 7.29 7.11 4.64
CA LYS A 63 7.75 7.07 3.25
C LYS A 63 6.73 6.38 2.34
N VAL A 64 6.16 5.27 2.78
CA VAL A 64 5.11 4.54 2.05
C VAL A 64 3.88 5.42 1.85
N ILE A 65 3.37 6.04 2.92
CA ILE A 65 2.18 6.92 2.84
C ILE A 65 2.46 8.13 1.94
N GLY A 66 3.64 8.73 2.04
CA GLY A 66 4.04 9.86 1.19
C GLY A 66 4.01 9.49 -0.30
N ARG A 67 4.61 8.35 -0.67
CA ARG A 67 4.61 7.85 -2.05
C ARG A 67 3.19 7.53 -2.56
N LEU A 68 2.36 6.89 -1.75
CA LEU A 68 0.97 6.60 -2.10
C LEU A 68 0.13 7.86 -2.33
N LYS A 69 0.32 8.89 -1.50
CA LYS A 69 -0.35 10.20 -1.69
C LYS A 69 0.11 10.88 -2.98
N GLN A 70 1.41 10.87 -3.27
CA GLN A 70 1.95 11.43 -4.51
C GLN A 70 1.39 10.70 -5.74
N ALA A 71 1.41 9.37 -5.76
CA ALA A 71 0.84 8.59 -6.84
C ALA A 71 -0.66 8.88 -7.05
N SER A 72 -1.42 9.01 -5.96
CA SER A 72 -2.84 9.37 -6.04
C SER A 72 -3.06 10.78 -6.59
N ALA A 73 -2.22 11.75 -6.20
CA ALA A 73 -2.31 13.12 -6.69
C ALA A 73 -2.02 13.21 -8.20
N VAL A 74 -1.03 12.46 -8.69
CA VAL A 74 -0.71 12.39 -10.13
C VAL A 74 -1.87 11.78 -10.91
N LEU A 75 -2.48 10.70 -10.42
CA LEU A 75 -3.62 10.07 -11.09
C LEU A 75 -4.89 10.95 -11.08
N ALA A 76 -5.09 11.77 -10.06
CA ALA A 76 -6.23 12.67 -9.96
C ALA A 76 -6.08 13.95 -10.82
N ALA A 77 -4.85 14.26 -11.25
CA ALA A 77 -4.57 15.40 -12.12
C ALA A 77 -4.65 15.05 -13.63
N GLN A 78 -5.01 13.81 -13.96
CA GLN A 78 -5.20 13.32 -15.33
C GLN A 78 -6.69 13.21 -15.68
#